data_AF-A0A051TJW5-F1
#
_entry.id   AF-A0A051TJW5-F1
#
_cell.length_a   1.000
_cell.length_b   1.000
_cell.length_c   1.000
_cell.angle_alpha   90.00
_cell.angle_beta   90.00
_cell.angle_gamma   90.00
#
_symmetry.space_group_name_H-M   'P 1'
#
loop_
_entity.id
_entity.type
_entity.pdbx_description
1 polymer ?
#
loop_
_entity_poly.entity_id
_entity_poly.type
_entity_poly.pdbx_seq_one_letter_code
_entity_poly.pdbx_strand_id
1 'polypeptide(L)'
;MTFAATRDGVARWTLAPLRAAPAAASVRVTASYAVLLLAIYLLLAALGPHAREVAVSRMSTNVHNLGRGHLGTLIGSAFVNDGGDLFFWLPGLVCLLALGELMWCGRGLLLTFAVGHIGATLIVAVGLVAAIETGMLPVSVARASDVGISYGAVCVLGAFTAAIPARWRGAWAGWWLGTAVVAASSADFTAVGHVVALLLGIGLSARMRPTASWTPLHQALLMVGVTFGYLLLAGPSLMAPAGGLAGALIGLAGNRSLVRGPRQCVDVVAAGGPGR
;
A
#
# COMPACT_ATOMS: atom_id res chain seq x y z
N MET A 1 -34.78 60.44 28.61
CA MET A 1 -34.36 61.11 27.37
C MET A 1 -32.84 61.00 27.33
N THR A 2 -32.15 60.37 26.39
CA THR A 2 -32.37 60.31 24.93
C THR A 2 -31.54 59.15 24.34
N PHE A 3 -32.18 58.39 23.44
CA PHE A 3 -31.72 57.57 22.29
C PHE A 3 -30.35 56.86 22.18
N ALA A 4 -30.46 55.67 21.57
CA ALA A 4 -29.44 54.73 21.12
C ALA A 4 -28.69 55.13 19.84
N ALA A 5 -27.51 54.54 19.61
CA ALA A 5 -26.89 54.29 18.29
C ALA A 5 -25.73 53.27 18.48
N THR A 6 -25.96 51.99 18.17
CA THR A 6 -25.49 51.25 16.97
C THR A 6 -24.03 50.78 16.99
N ARG A 7 -23.92 49.44 16.94
CA ARG A 7 -22.79 48.62 16.47
C ARG A 7 -21.95 49.28 15.39
N ASP A 8 -20.63 49.05 15.44
CA ASP A 8 -19.88 48.60 14.28
C ASP A 8 -18.70 47.71 14.71
N GLY A 9 -18.80 46.44 14.35
CA GLY A 9 -17.72 45.48 14.46
C GLY A 9 -16.83 45.59 13.24
N VAL A 10 -15.53 45.81 13.47
CA VAL A 10 -14.51 45.55 12.47
C VAL A 10 -13.69 44.37 12.96
N ALA A 11 -14.18 43.18 12.61
CA ALA A 11 -13.45 41.94 12.72
C ALA A 11 -12.16 42.06 11.91
N ARG A 12 -11.05 42.10 12.63
CA ARG A 12 -9.70 42.11 12.08
C ARG A 12 -9.43 40.72 11.52
N TRP A 13 -9.84 40.48 10.27
CA TRP A 13 -9.46 39.29 9.53
C TRP A 13 -7.95 39.32 9.33
N THR A 14 -7.22 38.67 10.22
CA THR A 14 -5.84 38.30 9.99
C THR A 14 -5.83 37.32 8.82
N LEU A 15 -5.51 37.83 7.64
CA LEU A 15 -5.13 37.03 6.49
C LEU A 15 -3.88 36.24 6.87
N ALA A 16 -4.08 35.01 7.32
CA ALA A 16 -3.00 34.04 7.42
C ALA A 16 -2.43 33.86 6.00
N PRO A 17 -1.10 33.98 5.81
CA PRO A 17 -0.52 33.72 4.51
C PRO A 17 -0.75 32.25 4.16
N LEU A 18 -1.59 32.01 3.15
CA LEU A 18 -1.70 30.72 2.48
C LEU A 18 -0.35 30.42 1.82
N ARG A 19 0.56 29.80 2.59
CA ARG A 19 1.69 29.08 2.00
C ARG A 19 1.13 27.81 1.38
N ALA A 20 0.49 27.95 0.22
CA ALA A 20 0.39 26.88 -0.74
C ALA A 20 1.81 26.63 -1.28
N ALA A 21 2.61 25.86 -0.53
CA ALA A 21 3.71 25.16 -1.16
C ALA A 21 3.08 24.35 -2.30
N PRO A 22 3.53 24.48 -3.55
CA PRO A 22 2.92 23.76 -4.65
C PRO A 22 2.98 22.27 -4.29
N ALA A 23 1.87 21.54 -4.43
CA ALA A 23 1.81 20.10 -4.11
C ALA A 23 2.92 19.28 -4.80
N ALA A 24 3.50 19.81 -5.89
CA ALA A 24 4.69 19.28 -6.56
C ALA A 24 5.97 19.29 -5.69
N ALA A 25 6.13 20.24 -4.76
CA ALA A 25 7.25 20.27 -3.82
C ALA A 25 7.12 19.22 -2.70
N SER A 26 5.92 18.69 -2.46
CA SER A 26 5.65 17.68 -1.42
C SER A 26 5.75 16.22 -1.88
N VAL A 27 5.85 15.95 -3.18
CA VAL A 27 5.89 14.57 -3.74
C VAL A 27 7.18 14.27 -4.52
N ARG A 28 8.31 14.80 -4.04
CA ARG A 28 9.61 14.73 -4.74
C ARG A 28 10.09 13.30 -4.90
N VAL A 29 9.93 12.46 -3.88
CA VAL A 29 10.36 11.06 -3.94
C VAL A 29 9.60 10.32 -5.03
N THR A 30 8.28 10.48 -5.05
CA THR A 30 7.40 9.86 -6.04
C THR A 30 7.73 10.35 -7.44
N ALA A 31 7.90 11.67 -7.62
CA ALA A 31 8.24 12.26 -8.92
C ALA A 31 9.60 11.76 -9.44
N SER A 32 10.63 11.76 -8.58
CA SER A 32 11.97 11.26 -8.95
C SER A 32 11.93 9.77 -9.32
N TYR A 33 11.20 8.96 -8.56
CA TYR A 33 11.06 7.54 -8.85
C TYR A 33 10.34 7.30 -10.18
N ALA A 34 9.24 8.02 -10.44
CA ALA A 34 8.51 7.94 -11.70
C ALA A 34 9.35 8.34 -12.92
N VAL A 35 10.13 9.41 -12.81
CA VAL A 35 11.06 9.85 -13.87
C VAL A 35 12.11 8.78 -14.13
N LEU A 36 12.69 8.19 -13.07
CA LEU A 36 13.70 7.15 -13.20
C LEU A 36 13.13 5.88 -13.87
N LEU A 37 11.92 5.46 -13.48
CA LEU A 37 11.22 4.34 -14.10
C LEU A 37 10.96 4.60 -15.58
N LEU A 38 10.45 5.78 -15.91
CA LEU A 38 10.18 6.16 -17.30
C LEU A 38 11.47 6.20 -18.12
N ALA A 39 12.55 6.76 -17.58
CA ALA A 39 13.84 6.82 -18.26
C ALA A 39 14.40 5.42 -18.55
N ILE A 40 14.38 4.52 -17.56
CA ILE A 40 14.84 3.13 -17.73
C ILE A 40 13.95 2.39 -18.74
N TYR A 41 12.63 2.55 -18.66
CA TYR A 41 11.71 1.95 -19.61
C TYR A 41 11.94 2.41 -21.04
N LEU A 42 12.10 3.73 -21.26
CA LEU A 42 12.37 4.29 -22.59
C LEU A 42 13.73 3.85 -23.13
N LEU A 43 14.76 3.79 -22.27
CA LEU A 43 16.07 3.26 -22.64
C LEU A 43 15.99 1.80 -23.09
N LEU A 44 15.34 0.93 -22.31
CA LEU A 44 15.16 -0.48 -22.67
C LEU A 44 14.28 -0.65 -23.92
N ALA A 45 13.28 0.19 -24.11
CA ALA A 45 12.47 0.21 -25.32
C ALA A 45 13.30 0.59 -26.56
N ALA A 46 14.20 1.57 -26.42
CA ALA A 46 15.10 2.00 -27.49
C ALA A 46 16.19 0.96 -27.83
N LEU A 47 16.70 0.24 -26.83
CA LEU A 47 17.70 -0.82 -27.01
C LEU A 47 17.10 -2.15 -27.53
N GLY A 48 15.76 -2.28 -27.47
CA GLY A 48 15.02 -3.39 -28.02
C GLY A 48 14.80 -4.57 -27.06
N PRO A 49 14.03 -5.59 -27.49
CA PRO A 49 13.56 -6.68 -26.62
C PRO A 49 14.68 -7.47 -25.94
N HIS A 50 15.79 -7.72 -26.66
CA HIS A 50 16.92 -8.47 -26.11
C HIS A 50 17.57 -7.76 -24.92
N ALA A 51 17.74 -6.44 -24.99
CA ALA A 51 18.29 -5.66 -23.88
C ALA A 51 17.36 -5.71 -22.65
N ARG A 52 16.05 -5.70 -22.85
CA ARG A 52 15.06 -5.90 -21.77
C ARG A 52 15.18 -7.28 -21.15
N GLU A 53 15.24 -8.35 -21.93
CA GLU A 53 15.40 -9.72 -21.41
C GLU A 53 16.68 -9.88 -20.59
N VAL A 54 17.79 -9.30 -21.06
CA VAL A 54 19.06 -9.27 -20.32
C VAL A 54 18.90 -8.48 -19.03
N ALA A 55 18.28 -7.29 -19.06
CA ALA A 55 18.06 -6.48 -17.86
C ALA A 55 17.18 -7.22 -16.83
N VAL A 56 16.07 -7.82 -17.27
CA VAL A 56 15.16 -8.60 -16.43
C VAL A 56 15.90 -9.78 -15.80
N SER A 57 16.63 -10.58 -16.59
CA SER A 57 17.35 -11.75 -16.08
C SER A 57 18.45 -11.38 -15.07
N ARG A 58 19.14 -10.24 -15.27
CA ARG A 58 20.20 -9.76 -14.39
C ARG A 58 19.67 -9.10 -13.11
N MET A 59 18.55 -8.41 -13.19
CA MET A 59 17.96 -7.68 -12.07
C MET A 59 16.92 -8.49 -11.30
N SER A 60 16.51 -9.66 -11.81
CA SER A 60 15.57 -10.56 -11.14
C SER A 60 16.05 -10.99 -9.76
N THR A 61 15.14 -10.92 -8.79
CA THR A 61 15.31 -11.39 -7.41
C THR A 61 14.96 -12.87 -7.25
N ASN A 62 15.07 -13.64 -8.33
CA ASN A 62 14.85 -15.08 -8.29
C ASN A 62 15.86 -15.80 -7.38
N VAL A 63 15.46 -17.00 -6.94
CA VAL A 63 16.25 -17.84 -6.04
C VAL A 63 17.65 -18.09 -6.60
N HIS A 64 17.78 -18.23 -7.92
CA HIS A 64 19.07 -18.45 -8.57
C HIS A 64 20.05 -17.28 -8.39
N ASN A 65 19.60 -16.04 -8.59
CA ASN A 65 20.42 -14.84 -8.44
C ASN A 65 20.72 -14.56 -6.96
N LEU A 66 19.71 -14.68 -6.09
CA LEU A 66 19.89 -14.49 -4.65
C LEU A 66 20.85 -15.53 -4.05
N GLY A 67 20.71 -16.80 -4.46
CA GLY A 67 21.60 -17.90 -4.04
C GLY A 67 23.04 -17.74 -4.51
N ARG A 68 23.30 -16.92 -5.55
CA ARG A 68 24.66 -16.55 -5.98
C ARG A 68 25.21 -15.30 -5.30
N GLY A 69 24.49 -14.74 -4.33
CA GLY A 69 24.93 -13.54 -3.60
C GLY A 69 24.73 -12.23 -4.37
N HIS A 70 23.93 -12.21 -5.44
CA HIS A 70 23.61 -10.98 -6.17
C HIS A 70 22.61 -10.10 -5.42
N LEU A 71 22.91 -9.68 -4.19
CA LEU A 71 21.99 -8.93 -3.34
C LEU A 71 21.57 -7.57 -3.93
N GLY A 72 22.34 -7.02 -4.87
CA GLY A 72 21.97 -5.79 -5.59
C GLY A 72 20.66 -5.90 -6.38
N THR A 73 20.21 -7.12 -6.72
CA THR A 73 18.91 -7.35 -7.37
C THR A 73 17.73 -6.94 -6.48
N LEU A 74 17.88 -6.96 -5.15
CA LEU A 74 16.85 -6.51 -4.20
C LEU A 74 16.51 -5.02 -4.33
N ILE A 75 17.38 -4.23 -4.95
CA ILE A 75 17.14 -2.83 -5.25
C ILE A 75 16.88 -2.66 -6.74
N GLY A 76 17.69 -3.30 -7.59
CA GLY A 76 17.60 -3.18 -9.05
C GLY A 76 16.28 -3.67 -9.64
N SER A 77 15.68 -4.72 -9.07
CA SER A 77 14.39 -5.26 -9.51
C SER A 77 13.25 -4.25 -9.40
N ALA A 78 13.30 -3.30 -8.47
CA ALA A 78 12.30 -2.23 -8.35
C ALA A 78 12.28 -1.28 -9.55
N PHE A 79 13.26 -1.33 -10.45
CA PHE A 79 13.37 -0.40 -11.58
C PHE A 79 13.15 -1.05 -12.94
N VAL A 80 13.09 -2.39 -12.98
CA VAL A 80 12.92 -3.16 -14.21
C VAL A 80 11.54 -3.79 -14.23
N ASN A 81 10.91 -3.78 -15.40
CA ASN A 81 9.61 -4.36 -15.65
C ASN A 81 9.74 -5.45 -16.72
N ASP A 82 9.07 -6.58 -16.51
CA ASP A 82 9.19 -7.80 -17.30
C ASP A 82 8.47 -7.76 -18.65
N GLY A 83 7.59 -6.77 -18.89
CA GLY A 83 6.90 -6.67 -20.18
C GLY A 83 5.63 -5.81 -20.19
N GLY A 84 5.12 -5.40 -19.02
CA GLY A 84 3.92 -4.57 -18.93
C GLY A 84 4.07 -3.19 -19.58
N ASP A 85 2.97 -2.64 -20.09
CA ASP A 85 2.94 -1.26 -20.58
C ASP A 85 3.09 -0.28 -19.40
N LEU A 86 4.28 0.30 -19.25
CA LEU A 86 4.54 1.22 -18.14
C LEU A 86 3.59 2.43 -18.21
N PHE A 87 3.20 2.91 -19.40
CA PHE A 87 2.33 4.08 -19.50
C PHE A 87 0.93 3.80 -18.94
N PHE A 88 0.46 2.56 -19.04
CA PHE A 88 -0.80 2.14 -18.43
C PHE A 88 -0.71 2.11 -16.89
N TRP A 89 0.37 1.57 -16.35
CA TRP A 89 0.51 1.34 -14.90
C TRP A 89 1.02 2.57 -14.11
N LEU A 90 1.85 3.41 -14.74
CA LEU A 90 2.56 4.51 -14.09
C LEU A 90 1.63 5.55 -13.44
N PRO A 91 0.52 6.02 -14.06
CA PRO A 91 -0.38 6.97 -13.41
C PRO A 91 -0.97 6.43 -12.10
N GLY A 92 -1.35 5.15 -12.11
CA GLY A 92 -1.86 4.42 -10.95
C GLY A 92 -0.86 4.34 -9.81
N LEU A 93 0.36 3.91 -10.15
CA LEU A 93 1.48 3.84 -9.22
C LEU A 93 1.81 5.22 -8.63
N VAL A 94 1.92 6.25 -9.47
CA VAL A 94 2.23 7.62 -9.04
C VAL A 94 1.16 8.12 -8.06
N CYS A 95 -0.13 7.89 -8.34
CA CYS A 95 -1.19 8.31 -7.42
C CYS A 95 -1.09 7.62 -6.06
N LEU A 96 -0.82 6.31 -6.05
CA LEU A 96 -0.67 5.52 -4.83
C LEU A 96 0.53 6.00 -3.99
N LEU A 97 1.70 6.14 -4.62
CA LEU A 97 2.92 6.56 -3.93
C LEU A 97 2.85 8.03 -3.50
N ALA A 98 2.30 8.92 -4.34
CA ALA A 98 2.11 10.33 -3.99
C ALA A 98 1.20 10.47 -2.77
N LEU A 99 0.12 9.70 -2.70
CA LEU A 99 -0.72 9.67 -1.50
C LEU A 99 0.08 9.22 -0.27
N GLY A 100 0.92 8.20 -0.40
CA GLY A 100 1.76 7.72 0.69
C GLY A 100 2.78 8.76 1.14
N GLU A 101 3.40 9.48 0.19
CA GLU A 101 4.33 10.57 0.47
C GLU A 101 3.65 11.74 1.19
N LEU A 102 2.43 12.10 0.78
CA LEU A 102 1.65 13.15 1.43
C LEU A 102 1.22 12.76 2.85
N MET A 103 0.91 11.47 3.07
CA MET A 103 0.40 10.97 4.34
C MET A 103 1.51 10.64 5.36
N TRP A 104 2.71 10.28 4.92
CA TRP A 104 3.78 9.80 5.80
C TRP A 104 5.15 10.46 5.56
N CYS A 105 5.19 11.51 4.73
CA CYS A 105 6.39 12.10 4.17
C CYS A 105 7.20 11.10 3.30
N GLY A 106 8.24 11.60 2.62
CA GLY A 106 9.12 10.76 1.80
C GLY A 106 9.76 9.61 2.57
N ARG A 107 10.17 9.83 3.83
CA ARG A 107 10.79 8.79 4.66
C ARG A 107 9.82 7.64 4.99
N GLY A 108 8.58 7.97 5.34
CA GLY A 108 7.57 6.95 5.65
C GLY A 108 7.23 6.13 4.41
N LEU A 109 7.04 6.79 3.26
CA LEU A 109 6.83 6.11 1.98
C LEU A 109 7.99 5.16 1.65
N LEU A 110 9.23 5.66 1.69
CA LEU A 110 10.43 4.87 1.34
C LEU A 110 10.58 3.64 2.24
N LEU A 111 10.37 3.81 3.55
CA LEU A 111 10.41 2.70 4.50
C LEU A 111 9.36 1.64 4.17
N THR A 112 8.11 2.05 3.97
CA THR A 112 7.01 1.13 3.65
C THR A 112 7.24 0.40 2.34
N PHE A 113 7.65 1.14 1.31
CA PHE A 113 7.98 0.56 0.02
C PHE A 113 9.14 -0.44 0.13
N ALA A 114 10.22 -0.09 0.85
CA ALA A 114 11.36 -0.98 1.05
C ALA A 114 11.02 -2.23 1.85
N VAL A 115 10.20 -2.10 2.91
CA VAL A 115 9.69 -3.25 3.68
C VAL A 115 8.88 -4.19 2.79
N GLY A 116 8.02 -3.64 1.93
CA GLY A 116 7.27 -4.44 0.97
C GLY A 116 8.16 -5.12 -0.05
N HIS A 117 8.97 -4.33 -0.74
CA HIS A 117 9.80 -4.79 -1.84
C HIS A 117 10.88 -5.78 -1.37
N ILE A 118 11.70 -5.41 -0.38
CA ILE A 118 12.79 -6.28 0.08
C ILE A 118 12.25 -7.38 1.00
N GLY A 119 11.37 -7.02 1.94
CA GLY A 119 10.86 -7.95 2.93
C GLY A 119 10.00 -9.07 2.32
N ALA A 120 9.07 -8.74 1.42
CA ALA A 120 8.26 -9.76 0.76
C ALA A 120 9.13 -10.65 -0.14
N THR A 121 10.05 -10.06 -0.92
CA THR A 121 10.97 -10.82 -1.77
C THR A 121 11.78 -11.83 -0.98
N LEU A 122 12.36 -11.45 0.17
CA LEU A 122 13.14 -12.37 0.99
C LEU A 122 12.28 -13.50 1.58
N ILE A 123 11.07 -13.18 2.08
CA ILE A 123 10.15 -14.18 2.62
C ILE A 123 9.73 -15.18 1.52
N VAL A 124 9.37 -14.69 0.33
CA VAL A 124 9.01 -15.51 -0.82
C VAL A 124 10.19 -16.36 -1.27
N ALA A 125 11.39 -15.79 -1.37
CA ALA A 125 12.59 -16.52 -1.75
C ALA A 125 12.90 -17.68 -0.80
N VAL A 126 12.80 -17.47 0.52
CA VAL A 126 12.96 -18.53 1.52
C VAL A 126 11.89 -19.61 1.36
N GLY A 127 10.63 -19.22 1.16
CA GLY A 127 9.53 -20.15 0.91
C GLY A 127 9.73 -20.99 -0.36
N LEU A 128 10.21 -20.37 -1.45
CA LEU A 128 10.53 -21.05 -2.70
C LEU A 128 11.70 -22.03 -2.54
N VAL A 129 12.77 -21.65 -1.83
CA VAL A 129 13.88 -22.57 -1.52
C VAL A 129 13.35 -23.79 -0.78
N ALA A 130 12.59 -23.59 0.29
CA ALA A 130 12.02 -24.69 1.07
C ALA A 130 11.13 -25.60 0.22
N ALA A 131 10.23 -25.02 -0.59
CA ALA A 131 9.33 -25.77 -1.46
C ALA A 131 10.07 -26.57 -2.56
N ILE A 132 11.19 -26.04 -3.07
CA ILE A 132 12.05 -26.75 -4.03
C ILE A 132 12.78 -27.90 -3.32
N GLU A 133 13.35 -27.66 -2.14
CA GLU A 133 14.08 -28.68 -1.36
C GLU A 133 13.18 -29.82 -0.89
N THR A 134 11.93 -29.54 -0.54
CA THR A 134 10.93 -30.57 -0.18
C THR A 134 10.27 -31.24 -1.39
N GLY A 135 10.66 -30.88 -2.62
CA GLY A 135 10.09 -31.43 -3.85
C GLY A 135 8.65 -31.00 -4.16
N MET A 136 8.13 -29.97 -3.49
CA MET A 136 6.80 -29.41 -3.76
C MET A 136 6.76 -28.56 -5.03
N LEU A 137 7.90 -27.97 -5.42
CA LEU A 137 8.05 -27.19 -6.64
C LEU A 137 9.23 -27.70 -7.48
N PRO A 138 9.14 -27.62 -8.82
CA PRO A 138 10.26 -27.99 -9.68
C PRO A 138 11.39 -26.95 -9.57
N VAL A 139 12.63 -27.42 -9.70
CA VAL A 139 13.86 -26.59 -9.66
C VAL A 139 13.85 -25.47 -10.71
N SER A 140 13.09 -25.62 -11.81
CA SER A 140 12.91 -24.57 -12.82
C SER A 140 12.37 -23.26 -12.26
N VAL A 141 11.55 -23.31 -11.20
CA VAL A 141 11.00 -22.13 -10.52
C VAL A 141 12.10 -21.26 -9.91
N ALA A 142 13.26 -21.82 -9.58
CA ALA A 142 14.39 -21.05 -9.05
C ALA A 142 14.88 -19.95 -10.01
N ARG A 143 14.61 -20.09 -11.32
CA ARG A 143 14.96 -19.12 -12.36
C ARG A 143 13.78 -18.30 -12.87
N ALA A 144 12.57 -18.52 -12.35
CA ALA A 144 11.41 -17.71 -12.70
C ALA A 144 11.71 -16.23 -12.46
N SER A 145 11.27 -15.35 -13.36
CA SER A 145 11.55 -13.92 -13.21
C SER A 145 10.77 -13.34 -12.03
N ASP A 146 11.46 -12.63 -11.13
CA ASP A 146 10.83 -11.84 -10.07
C ASP A 146 11.44 -10.43 -10.11
N VAL A 147 10.85 -9.59 -10.94
CA VAL A 147 11.18 -8.16 -11.06
C VAL A 147 9.92 -7.33 -10.91
N GLY A 148 10.11 -6.10 -10.46
CA GLY A 148 9.09 -5.09 -10.51
C GLY A 148 8.77 -4.45 -9.17
N ILE A 149 7.85 -3.51 -9.28
CA ILE A 149 7.48 -2.53 -8.26
C ILE A 149 6.40 -3.09 -7.33
N SER A 150 5.79 -4.20 -7.74
CA SER A 150 4.47 -4.63 -7.30
C SER A 150 4.41 -4.94 -5.80
N TYR A 151 5.41 -5.62 -5.23
CA TYR A 151 5.47 -5.88 -3.78
C TYR A 151 5.58 -4.59 -2.97
N GLY A 152 6.41 -3.64 -3.39
CA GLY A 152 6.53 -2.34 -2.73
C GLY A 152 5.21 -1.57 -2.78
N ALA A 153 4.57 -1.52 -3.94
CA ALA A 153 3.28 -0.86 -4.13
C ALA A 153 2.15 -1.51 -3.31
N VAL A 154 2.06 -2.84 -3.28
CA VAL A 154 1.05 -3.58 -2.50
C VAL A 154 1.26 -3.39 -1.00
N CYS A 155 2.50 -3.28 -0.53
CA CYS A 155 2.79 -2.93 0.86
C CYS A 155 2.32 -1.50 1.20
N VAL A 156 2.57 -0.52 0.32
CA VAL A 156 2.03 0.85 0.46
C VAL A 156 0.51 0.84 0.55
N LEU A 157 -0.15 0.06 -0.31
CA LEU A 157 -1.61 -0.10 -0.29
C LEU A 157 -2.11 -0.67 1.05
N GLY A 158 -1.46 -1.72 1.56
CA GLY A 158 -1.75 -2.30 2.87
C GLY A 158 -1.55 -1.31 4.02
N ALA A 159 -0.52 -0.46 3.93
CA ALA A 159 -0.19 0.52 4.96
C ALA A 159 -1.26 1.62 5.12
N PHE A 160 -2.08 1.88 4.10
CA PHE A 160 -3.23 2.79 4.24
C PHE A 160 -4.30 2.30 5.22
N THR A 161 -4.26 1.05 5.68
CA THR A 161 -5.21 0.51 6.67
C THR A 161 -5.36 1.42 7.89
N ALA A 162 -4.27 1.97 8.43
CA ALA A 162 -4.34 2.89 9.57
C ALA A 162 -4.82 4.31 9.20
N ALA A 163 -4.71 4.71 7.94
CA ALA A 163 -5.21 6.00 7.44
C ALA A 163 -6.73 6.00 7.20
N ILE A 164 -7.34 4.83 7.01
CA ILE A 164 -8.80 4.65 6.88
C ILE A 164 -9.49 4.88 8.25
N PRO A 165 -10.69 5.51 8.28
CA PRO A 165 -11.45 5.69 9.52
C PRO A 165 -11.64 4.38 10.29
N ALA A 166 -11.48 4.42 11.62
CA ALA A 166 -11.44 3.25 12.48
C ALA A 166 -12.56 2.22 12.20
N ARG A 167 -13.80 2.69 12.01
CA ARG A 167 -14.98 1.84 11.72
C ARG A 167 -14.87 1.02 10.41
N TRP A 168 -14.08 1.48 9.44
CA TRP A 168 -13.91 0.86 8.13
C TRP A 168 -12.58 0.11 7.95
N ARG A 169 -11.65 0.19 8.91
CA ARG A 169 -10.32 -0.47 8.80
C ARG A 169 -10.41 -1.97 8.60
N GLY A 170 -11.29 -2.64 9.35
CA GLY A 170 -11.53 -4.07 9.19
C GLY A 170 -12.05 -4.40 7.78
N ALA A 171 -13.01 -3.62 7.27
CA ALA A 171 -13.54 -3.79 5.92
C ALA A 171 -12.46 -3.60 4.85
N TRP A 172 -11.63 -2.57 5.01
CA TRP A 172 -10.52 -2.27 4.10
C TRP A 172 -9.49 -3.39 4.06
N ALA A 173 -8.97 -3.80 5.23
CA ALA A 173 -7.99 -4.88 5.31
C ALA A 173 -8.56 -6.21 4.80
N GLY A 174 -9.81 -6.50 5.18
CA GLY A 174 -10.53 -7.69 4.75
C GLY A 174 -10.74 -7.72 3.23
N TRP A 175 -11.13 -6.59 2.62
CA TRP A 175 -11.26 -6.47 1.17
C TRP A 175 -9.97 -6.85 0.46
N TRP A 176 -8.87 -6.20 0.81
CA TRP A 176 -7.59 -6.43 0.15
C TRP A 176 -7.07 -7.84 0.36
N LEU A 177 -7.20 -8.40 1.57
CA LEU A 177 -6.77 -9.76 1.85
C LEU A 177 -7.61 -10.79 1.11
N GLY A 178 -8.94 -10.63 1.10
CA GLY A 178 -9.83 -11.54 0.38
C GLY A 178 -9.58 -11.52 -1.13
N THR A 179 -9.37 -10.33 -1.70
CA THR A 179 -8.97 -10.17 -3.11
C THR A 179 -7.62 -10.83 -3.39
N ALA A 180 -6.60 -10.58 -2.56
CA ALA A 180 -5.26 -11.14 -2.76
C ALA A 180 -5.23 -12.68 -2.63
N VAL A 181 -5.99 -13.26 -1.69
CA VAL A 181 -6.09 -14.71 -1.51
C VAL A 181 -6.76 -15.37 -2.71
N VAL A 182 -7.85 -14.81 -3.23
CA VAL A 182 -8.50 -15.31 -4.44
C VAL A 182 -7.61 -15.12 -5.67
N ALA A 183 -6.87 -14.03 -5.75
CA ALA A 183 -5.87 -13.86 -6.81
C ALA A 183 -4.75 -14.91 -6.72
N ALA A 184 -4.32 -15.27 -5.51
CA ALA A 184 -3.27 -16.28 -5.29
C ALA A 184 -3.71 -17.72 -5.58
N SER A 185 -5.01 -18.00 -5.71
CA SER A 185 -5.48 -19.36 -6.02
C SER A 185 -5.14 -19.82 -7.44
N SER A 186 -4.66 -18.93 -8.32
CA SER A 186 -4.13 -19.29 -9.65
C SER A 186 -2.68 -19.83 -9.62
N ALA A 187 -2.09 -20.00 -8.43
CA ALA A 187 -0.82 -20.69 -8.16
C ALA A 187 0.47 -20.04 -8.68
N ASP A 188 0.46 -18.74 -8.99
CA ASP A 188 1.71 -18.00 -9.23
C ASP A 188 2.35 -17.60 -7.88
N PHE A 189 3.64 -17.88 -7.69
CA PHE A 189 4.39 -17.49 -6.49
C PHE A 189 4.40 -15.96 -6.29
N THR A 190 4.29 -15.20 -7.38
CA THR A 190 4.18 -13.74 -7.36
C THR A 190 2.94 -13.29 -6.59
N ALA A 191 1.83 -14.02 -6.73
CA ALA A 191 0.59 -13.71 -6.02
C ALA A 191 0.72 -13.99 -4.51
N VAL A 192 1.51 -15.00 -4.12
CA VAL A 192 1.89 -15.21 -2.71
C VAL A 192 2.73 -14.03 -2.20
N GLY A 193 3.66 -13.54 -3.02
CA GLY A 193 4.43 -12.32 -2.73
C GLY A 193 3.56 -11.10 -2.49
N HIS A 194 2.50 -10.91 -3.28
CA HIS A 194 1.54 -9.82 -3.02
C HIS A 194 0.79 -9.99 -1.70
N VAL A 195 0.37 -11.20 -1.34
CA VAL A 195 -0.27 -11.47 -0.04
C VAL A 195 0.68 -11.12 1.11
N VAL A 196 1.94 -11.55 1.03
CA VAL A 196 2.97 -11.24 2.04
C VAL A 196 3.21 -9.74 2.12
N ALA A 197 3.40 -9.07 0.99
CA ALA A 197 3.61 -7.62 0.93
C ALA A 197 2.42 -6.85 1.54
N LEU A 198 1.19 -7.28 1.25
CA LEU A 198 -0.02 -6.68 1.80
C LEU A 198 -0.07 -6.83 3.33
N LEU A 199 0.23 -8.03 3.84
CA LEU A 199 0.29 -8.30 5.29
C LEU A 199 1.37 -7.46 5.98
N LEU A 200 2.55 -7.33 5.38
CA LEU A 200 3.61 -6.45 5.88
C LEU A 200 3.13 -5.00 5.95
N GLY A 201 2.47 -4.52 4.91
CA GLY A 201 1.88 -3.17 4.87
C GLY A 201 0.83 -2.96 5.96
N ILE A 202 -0.12 -3.89 6.10
CA ILE A 202 -1.15 -3.86 7.15
C ILE A 202 -0.50 -3.86 8.54
N GLY A 203 0.50 -4.70 8.78
CA GLY A 203 1.23 -4.76 10.05
C GLY A 203 1.99 -3.47 10.35
N LEU A 204 2.68 -2.92 9.34
CA LEU A 204 3.43 -1.67 9.45
C LEU A 204 2.51 -0.47 9.69
N SER A 205 1.26 -0.51 9.19
CA SER A 205 0.29 0.58 9.30
C SER A 205 0.08 1.05 10.74
N ALA A 206 0.16 0.16 11.74
CA ALA A 206 0.02 0.50 13.14
C ALA A 206 1.10 1.48 13.66
N ARG A 207 2.26 1.54 12.99
CA ARG A 207 3.36 2.46 13.28
C ARG A 207 3.32 3.72 12.41
N MET A 208 2.51 3.73 11.35
CA MET A 208 2.38 4.87 10.45
C MET A 208 1.29 5.81 10.94
N ARG A 209 1.68 6.98 11.45
CA ARG A 209 0.74 8.05 11.81
C ARG A 209 0.58 8.98 10.61
N PRO A 210 -0.64 9.18 10.09
CA PRO A 210 -0.89 10.20 9.09
C PRO A 210 -0.42 11.58 9.57
N THR A 211 0.38 12.26 8.75
CA THR A 211 0.83 13.64 9.01
C THR A 211 -0.08 14.68 8.39
N ALA A 212 -0.98 14.27 7.50
CA ALA A 212 -1.92 15.13 6.78
C ALA A 212 -3.37 14.76 7.09
N SER A 213 -4.26 15.76 7.01
CA SER A 213 -5.70 15.56 7.04
C SER A 213 -6.22 15.19 5.64
N TRP A 214 -7.26 14.36 5.57
CA TRP A 214 -7.92 14.02 4.32
C TRP A 214 -8.48 15.28 3.61
N THR A 215 -8.22 15.37 2.31
CA THR A 215 -8.74 16.42 1.40
C THR A 215 -9.29 15.75 0.14
N PRO A 216 -10.05 16.46 -0.72
CA PRO A 216 -10.53 15.91 -1.99
C PRO A 216 -9.41 15.37 -2.89
N LEU A 217 -8.23 16.00 -2.86
CA LEU A 217 -7.05 15.52 -3.58
C LEU A 217 -6.62 14.13 -3.08
N HIS A 218 -6.52 13.94 -1.76
CA HIS A 218 -6.17 12.64 -1.18
C HIS A 218 -7.19 11.55 -1.57
N GLN A 219 -8.47 11.90 -1.65
CA GLN A 219 -9.52 10.98 -2.08
C GLN A 219 -9.37 10.62 -3.56
N ALA A 220 -9.11 11.58 -4.44
CA ALA A 220 -8.87 11.34 -5.86
C ALA A 220 -7.65 10.43 -6.09
N LEU A 221 -6.53 10.72 -5.40
CA LEU A 221 -5.33 9.88 -5.43
C LEU A 221 -5.61 8.47 -4.91
N LEU A 222 -6.36 8.35 -3.83
CA LEU A 222 -6.76 7.06 -3.28
C LEU A 222 -7.58 6.27 -4.30
N MET A 223 -8.59 6.88 -4.92
CA MET A 223 -9.47 6.22 -5.91
C MET A 223 -8.68 5.64 -7.08
N VAL A 224 -7.75 6.42 -7.64
CA VAL A 224 -6.87 5.95 -8.71
C VAL A 224 -5.92 4.86 -8.19
N GLY A 225 -5.35 5.05 -6.99
CA GLY A 225 -4.45 4.09 -6.35
C GLY A 225 -5.09 2.75 -6.00
N VAL A 226 -6.35 2.71 -5.55
CA VAL A 226 -7.09 1.46 -5.32
C VAL A 226 -7.48 0.78 -6.61
N THR A 227 -7.80 1.53 -7.66
CA THR A 227 -8.07 0.96 -8.99
C THR A 227 -6.82 0.26 -9.52
N PHE A 228 -5.68 0.95 -9.43
CA PHE A 228 -4.36 0.38 -9.72
C PHE A 228 -4.04 -0.85 -8.87
N GLY A 229 -4.21 -0.75 -7.55
CA GLY A 229 -3.94 -1.86 -6.62
C GLY A 229 -4.80 -3.08 -6.88
N TYR A 230 -6.07 -2.88 -7.25
CA TYR A 230 -6.98 -3.95 -7.64
C TYR A 230 -6.50 -4.63 -8.92
N LEU A 231 -6.23 -3.86 -9.98
CA LEU A 231 -5.73 -4.41 -11.25
C LEU A 231 -4.39 -5.13 -11.07
N LEU A 232 -3.52 -4.61 -10.20
CA LEU A 232 -2.23 -5.21 -9.91
C LEU A 232 -2.35 -6.56 -9.19
N LEU A 233 -3.30 -6.67 -8.25
CA LEU A 233 -3.55 -7.91 -7.49
C LEU A 233 -4.35 -8.95 -8.27
N ALA A 234 -5.45 -8.51 -8.89
CA ALA A 234 -6.48 -9.40 -9.40
C ALA A 234 -6.53 -9.46 -10.94
N GLY A 235 -5.80 -8.58 -11.63
CA GLY A 235 -5.93 -8.42 -13.07
C GLY A 235 -7.40 -8.23 -13.50
N PRO A 236 -7.83 -8.87 -14.59
CA PRO A 236 -9.23 -8.84 -15.04
C PRO A 236 -10.15 -9.87 -14.33
N SER A 237 -9.73 -10.46 -13.21
CA SER A 237 -10.50 -11.53 -12.54
C SER A 237 -11.89 -11.07 -12.10
N LEU A 238 -12.91 -11.88 -12.43
CA LEU A 238 -14.29 -11.71 -12.01
C LEU A 238 -14.58 -12.31 -10.62
N MET A 239 -13.69 -13.18 -10.11
CA MET A 239 -13.84 -13.84 -8.80
C MET A 239 -13.22 -13.02 -7.66
N ALA A 240 -12.20 -12.24 -7.96
CA ALA A 240 -11.52 -11.39 -6.99
C ALA A 240 -12.42 -10.40 -6.22
N PRO A 241 -13.48 -9.80 -6.82
CA PRO A 241 -14.43 -8.99 -6.08
C PRO A 241 -15.23 -9.80 -5.05
N ALA A 242 -15.57 -11.06 -5.35
CA ALA A 242 -16.30 -11.91 -4.41
C ALA A 242 -15.44 -12.24 -3.17
N GLY A 243 -14.15 -12.54 -3.38
CA GLY A 243 -13.18 -12.70 -2.29
C GLY A 243 -13.05 -11.43 -1.45
N GLY A 244 -12.92 -10.28 -2.12
CA GLY A 244 -12.86 -8.98 -1.44
C GLY A 244 -14.12 -8.67 -0.63
N LEU A 245 -15.31 -8.91 -1.18
CA LEU A 245 -16.58 -8.72 -0.47
C LEU A 245 -16.67 -9.62 0.77
N ALA A 246 -16.35 -10.91 0.63
CA ALA A 246 -16.35 -11.85 1.74
C ALA A 246 -15.38 -11.41 2.85
N GLY A 247 -14.14 -11.05 2.48
CA GLY A 247 -13.15 -10.56 3.42
C GLY A 247 -13.57 -9.27 4.10
N ALA A 248 -14.17 -8.32 3.37
CA ALA A 248 -14.68 -7.07 3.92
C ALA A 248 -15.80 -7.30 4.95
N LEU A 249 -16.72 -8.24 4.69
CA LEU A 249 -17.79 -8.62 5.61
C LEU A 249 -17.23 -9.24 6.90
N ILE A 250 -16.25 -10.15 6.79
CA ILE A 250 -15.53 -10.73 7.94
C ILE A 250 -14.84 -9.62 8.75
N GLY A 251 -14.14 -8.72 8.07
CA GLY A 251 -13.44 -7.60 8.70
C GLY A 251 -14.39 -6.63 9.41
N LEU A 252 -15.56 -6.35 8.83
CA LEU A 252 -16.61 -5.54 9.46
C LEU A 252 -17.16 -6.20 10.73
N ALA A 253 -17.37 -7.51 10.71
CA ALA A 253 -17.84 -8.27 11.86
C ALA A 253 -16.81 -8.21 13.00
N GLY A 254 -15.52 -8.43 12.71
CA GLY A 254 -14.44 -8.35 13.71
C GLY A 254 -14.29 -6.95 14.32
N ASN A 255 -14.46 -5.89 13.52
CA ASN A 255 -14.32 -4.51 13.99
C ASN A 255 -15.42 -4.11 14.99
N ARG A 256 -16.63 -4.65 14.84
CA ARG A 256 -17.77 -4.39 15.75
C ARG A 256 -17.55 -5.02 17.13
N SER A 257 -16.88 -6.16 17.20
CA SER A 257 -16.57 -6.86 18.46
C SER A 257 -15.55 -6.09 19.31
N LEU A 258 -14.60 -5.40 18.68
CA LEU A 258 -13.59 -4.58 19.37
C LEU A 258 -14.14 -3.24 19.88
N VAL A 259 -15.08 -2.62 19.15
CA VAL A 259 -15.71 -1.35 19.57
C VAL A 259 -16.76 -1.56 20.67
N ARG A 260 -17.35 -2.74 20.78
CA ARG A 260 -18.34 -3.11 21.83
C ARG A 260 -17.70 -3.84 23.02
N GLY A 261 -16.48 -3.45 23.43
CA GLY A 261 -15.87 -3.93 24.67
C GLY A 261 -16.85 -3.86 25.85
N PRO A 262 -16.76 -4.79 26.82
CA PRO A 262 -17.84 -5.12 27.75
C PRO A 262 -18.38 -3.87 28.42
N ARG A 263 -19.69 -3.63 28.28
CA ARG A 263 -20.40 -2.63 29.08
C ARG A 263 -20.18 -3.00 30.53
N GLN A 264 -19.29 -2.30 31.23
CA GLN A 264 -19.33 -2.28 32.68
C GLN A 264 -20.68 -1.65 33.03
N CYS A 265 -21.67 -2.49 33.35
CA CYS A 265 -22.79 -2.08 34.18
C CYS A 265 -22.16 -1.57 35.48
N VAL A 266 -22.03 -0.26 35.59
CA VAL A 266 -21.84 0.37 36.89
C VAL A 266 -23.17 0.14 37.61
N ASP A 267 -23.24 -0.92 38.41
CA ASP A 267 -24.29 -1.05 39.41
C ASP A 267 -24.12 0.13 40.35
N VAL A 268 -24.93 1.17 40.14
CA VAL A 268 -25.16 2.21 41.12
C VAL A 268 -25.86 1.53 42.29
N VAL A 269 -25.07 1.04 43.23
CA VAL A 269 -25.56 0.64 44.54
C VAL A 269 -26.15 1.90 45.17
N ALA A 270 -27.48 2.00 45.09
CA ALA A 270 -28.25 2.94 45.87
C ALA A 270 -27.98 2.63 47.34
N ALA A 271 -27.14 3.44 47.98
CA ALA A 271 -27.07 3.50 49.43
C ALA A 271 -28.36 4.13 49.95
N GLY A 272 -29.40 3.31 50.07
CA GLY A 272 -30.48 3.55 51.00
C GLY A 272 -29.91 3.46 52.42
N GLY A 273 -30.20 4.48 53.24
CA GLY A 273 -29.85 4.53 54.66
C GLY A 273 -30.49 3.38 55.47
N PRO A 274 -30.30 3.33 56.80
CA PRO A 274 -31.04 4.28 57.64
C PRO A 274 -30.38 4.70 58.97
N GLY A 275 -30.79 5.87 59.47
CA GLY A 275 -31.19 6.08 60.87
C GLY A 275 -30.11 6.08 61.96
N ARG A 276 -29.76 7.28 62.45
CA ARG A 276 -30.11 7.85 63.78
C ARG A 276 -29.20 9.03 64.09
#